data_AF-A0A8G2J0J9-F1
#
_entry.id   AF-A0A8G2J0J9-F1
#
_cell.length_a   1.000
_cell.length_b   1.000
_cell.length_c   1.000
_cell.angle_alpha   90.00
_cell.angle_beta   90.00
_cell.angle_gamma   90.00
#
_symmetry.space_group_name_H-M   'P 1'
#
loop_
_entity.id
_entity.type
_entity.pdbx_description
1 polymer ?
#
loop_
_entity_poly.entity_id
_entity_poly.type
_entity_poly.pdbx_seq_one_letter_code
_entity_poly.pdbx_strand_id
1 'polypeptide(L)'
;MLLLSDEVECQIDPADLRQKIELPDGVLELYLGKTADRLSTSGFLNLTIRDRSGRCWGCSIALIKNMNVTVKNQGQLKQPNTSTVMSVRLEGFEIHAFHWDGFASRFDSRNMMLLSQSFTK
;
A
#
# COMPACT_ATOMS: atom_id res chain seq x y z
N MET A 1 -2.13 6.48 6.81
CA MET A 1 -0.80 5.91 7.11
C MET A 1 -0.59 5.89 8.61
N LEU A 2 0.24 4.97 9.11
CA LEU A 2 0.73 4.99 10.49
C LEU A 2 2.24 4.87 10.48
N LEU A 3 2.92 5.53 11.43
CA LEU A 3 4.35 5.35 11.62
C LEU A 3 4.61 3.90 12.01
N LEU A 4 5.57 3.24 11.36
CA LEU A 4 5.97 1.90 11.77
C LEU A 4 6.71 1.98 13.10
N SER A 5 6.48 1.01 13.99
CA SER A 5 7.32 0.86 15.16
C SER A 5 8.71 0.39 14.74
N ASP A 6 9.72 0.70 15.56
CA ASP A 6 11.10 0.23 15.33
C ASP A 6 11.16 -1.29 15.15
N GLU A 7 10.33 -2.05 15.88
CA GLU A 7 10.22 -3.51 15.76
C GLU A 7 9.77 -3.96 14.37
N VAL A 8 8.80 -3.26 13.75
CA VAL A 8 8.32 -3.59 12.41
C VAL A 8 9.29 -3.06 11.35
N GLU A 9 9.87 -1.88 11.55
CA GLU A 9 10.83 -1.31 10.59
C GLU A 9 12.10 -2.15 10.50
N CYS A 10 12.63 -2.67 11.62
CA CYS A 10 13.81 -3.55 11.62
C CYS A 10 13.59 -4.89 10.88
N GLN A 11 12.34 -5.23 10.57
CA GLN A 11 11.98 -6.44 9.84
C GLN A 11 11.95 -6.24 8.31
N ILE A 12 12.13 -5.01 7.83
CA ILE A 12 12.17 -4.68 6.41
C ILE A 12 13.55 -5.04 5.85
N ASP A 13 13.58 -5.97 4.90
CA ASP A 13 14.79 -6.33 4.18
C ASP A 13 14.87 -5.58 2.84
N PRO A 14 15.91 -4.76 2.60
CA PRO A 14 16.12 -4.11 1.31
C PRO A 14 16.21 -5.09 0.12
N ALA A 15 16.59 -6.35 0.35
CA ALA A 15 16.64 -7.37 -0.70
C ALA A 15 15.25 -7.77 -1.24
N ASP A 16 14.20 -7.59 -0.43
CA ASP A 16 12.81 -7.87 -0.78
C ASP A 16 12.11 -6.69 -1.50
N LEU A 17 12.82 -5.57 -1.66
CA LEU A 17 12.32 -4.37 -2.33
C LEU A 17 12.09 -4.66 -3.81
N ARG A 18 10.84 -4.55 -4.25
CA ARG A 18 10.43 -4.79 -5.63
C ARG A 18 10.46 -3.53 -6.48
N GLN A 19 9.98 -2.43 -5.93
CA GLN A 19 9.81 -1.18 -6.66
C GLN A 19 9.92 0.04 -5.75
N LYS A 20 10.48 1.12 -6.29
CA LYS A 20 10.54 2.45 -5.66
C LYS A 20 9.89 3.49 -6.58
N ILE A 21 9.15 4.41 -5.98
CA ILE A 21 8.60 5.58 -6.66
C ILE A 21 8.91 6.81 -5.80
N GLU A 22 9.61 7.77 -6.39
CA GLU A 22 9.83 9.08 -5.78
C GLU A 22 8.50 9.85 -5.69
N LEU A 23 8.21 10.36 -4.50
CA LEU A 23 7.07 11.24 -4.21
C LEU A 23 7.60 12.60 -3.77
N PRO A 24 6.79 13.68 -3.81
CA PRO A 24 7.22 14.99 -3.33
C PRO A 24 7.76 14.95 -1.89
N ASP A 25 7.15 14.15 -1.01
CA ASP A 25 7.44 14.14 0.42
C ASP A 25 8.27 12.93 0.90
N GLY A 26 8.73 12.08 -0.02
CA GLY A 26 9.48 10.86 0.34
C GLY A 26 9.54 9.84 -0.80
N VAL A 27 9.70 8.57 -0.44
CA VAL A 27 9.76 7.46 -1.40
C VAL A 27 8.72 6.42 -1.03
N LEU A 28 7.88 6.04 -1.99
CA LEU A 28 7.03 4.86 -1.87
C LEU A 28 7.85 3.62 -2.20
N GLU A 29 7.86 2.66 -1.29
CA GLU A 29 8.58 1.39 -1.40
C GLU A 29 7.56 0.24 -1.41
N LEU A 30 7.62 -0.60 -2.44
CA LEU A 30 6.85 -1.83 -2.56
C LEU A 30 7.75 -3.02 -2.28
N TYR A 31 7.33 -3.89 -1.37
CA TYR A 31 8.05 -5.11 -0.99
C TYR A 31 7.29 -6.35 -1.43
N LEU A 32 8.04 -7.42 -1.76
CA LEU A 32 7.49 -8.76 -1.97
C LEU A 32 8.20 -9.75 -1.04
N GLY A 33 7.87 -11.04 -1.12
CA GLY A 33 8.54 -12.07 -0.32
C GLY A 33 8.33 -11.90 1.18
N LYS A 34 9.39 -12.14 1.97
CA LYS A 34 9.29 -12.23 3.43
C LYS A 34 8.90 -10.90 4.07
N THR A 35 9.41 -9.79 3.55
CA THR A 35 9.04 -8.45 4.05
C THR A 35 7.56 -8.16 3.82
N ALA A 36 6.99 -8.57 2.68
CA ALA A 36 5.55 -8.44 2.46
C ALA A 36 4.72 -9.26 3.47
N ASP A 37 5.14 -10.50 3.75
CA ASP A 37 4.47 -11.37 4.73
C ASP A 37 4.52 -10.79 6.16
N ARG A 38 5.68 -10.23 6.55
CA ARG A 38 5.89 -9.58 7.86
C ARG A 38 5.05 -8.31 8.02
N LEU A 39 5.02 -7.45 6.99
CA LEU A 39 4.16 -6.26 6.98
C LEU A 39 2.68 -6.65 7.10
N SER A 40 2.25 -7.65 6.34
CA SER A 40 0.88 -8.17 6.38
C SER A 40 0.49 -8.70 7.76
N THR A 41 1.38 -9.50 8.37
CA THR A 41 1.20 -10.03 9.74
C THR A 41 1.14 -8.89 10.78
N SER A 42 1.86 -7.79 10.52
CA SER A 42 1.84 -6.58 11.34
C SER A 42 0.65 -5.65 11.04
N GLY A 43 -0.28 -6.05 10.15
CA GLY A 43 -1.49 -5.29 9.83
C GLY A 43 -1.30 -4.17 8.80
N PHE A 44 -0.23 -4.23 8.00
CA PHE A 44 0.08 -3.28 6.94
C PHE A 44 0.06 -3.95 5.57
N LEU A 45 -0.30 -3.19 4.53
CA LEU A 45 0.00 -3.61 3.16
C LEU A 45 1.52 -3.69 2.97
N ASN A 46 1.94 -4.41 1.95
CA ASN A 46 3.33 -4.51 1.51
C ASN A 46 3.87 -3.23 0.84
N LEU A 47 3.35 -2.07 1.25
CA LEU A 47 3.71 -0.74 0.82
C LEU A 47 4.13 0.09 2.04
N THR A 48 5.23 0.81 1.91
CA THR A 48 5.66 1.79 2.90
C THR A 48 6.02 3.12 2.23
N ILE A 49 5.95 4.21 2.99
CA ILE A 49 6.52 5.49 2.61
C ILE A 49 7.67 5.79 3.54
N ARG A 50 8.87 5.99 2.99
CA ARG A 50 9.99 6.55 3.72
C ARG A 50 10.02 8.06 3.49
N ASP A 51 9.78 8.83 4.54
CA ASP A 51 9.83 10.29 4.43
C ASP A 51 11.28 10.80 4.32
N ARG A 52 11.44 12.11 4.04
CA ARG A 52 12.76 12.74 3.92
C ARG A 52 13.60 12.71 5.21
N SER A 53 12.98 12.49 6.37
CA SER A 53 13.68 12.31 7.65
C SER A 53 14.16 10.88 7.87
N GLY A 54 13.82 9.97 6.95
CA GLY A 54 14.18 8.55 6.99
C GLY A 54 13.17 7.68 7.72
N ARG A 55 12.09 8.24 8.29
CA ARG A 55 11.08 7.48 9.02
C ARG A 55 10.20 6.68 8.08
N CYS A 56 9.89 5.45 8.47
CA CYS A 56 9.06 4.55 7.66
C CYS A 56 7.60 4.55 8.12
N TRP A 57 6.70 4.75 7.17
CA TRP A 57 5.26 4.80 7.39
C TRP A 57 4.59 3.63 6.67
N GLY A 58 3.76 2.87 7.36
CA GLY A 58 3.00 1.75 6.81
C GLY A 58 1.59 2.12 6.38
N CYS A 59 1.11 1.45 5.33
CA CYS A 59 -0.28 1.55 4.90
C CYS A 59 -1.15 0.55 5.67
N SER A 60 -1.82 1.01 6.73
CA SER A 60 -2.61 0.14 7.62
C SER A 60 -3.82 -0.47 6.91
N ILE A 61 -3.91 -1.80 6.95
CA ILE A 61 -5.04 -2.56 6.43
C ILE A 61 -6.34 -2.21 7.15
N ALA A 62 -6.29 -2.03 8.47
CA ALA A 62 -7.46 -1.68 9.26
C ALA A 62 -8.02 -0.30 8.87
N LEU A 63 -7.14 0.69 8.63
CA LEU A 63 -7.57 2.00 8.14
C LEU A 63 -8.21 1.89 6.76
N ILE A 64 -7.58 1.16 5.83
CA ILE A 64 -8.11 0.98 4.47
C ILE A 64 -9.49 0.31 4.49
N LYS A 65 -9.67 -0.76 5.27
CA LYS A 65 -10.95 -1.49 5.37
C LYS A 65 -12.09 -0.65 5.93
N ASN A 66 -11.78 0.38 6.70
CA ASN A 66 -12.74 1.33 7.26
C ASN A 66 -12.98 2.55 6.36
N MET A 67 -12.24 2.71 5.26
CA MET A 67 -12.51 3.79 4.30
C MET A 67 -13.79 3.49 3.52
N ASN A 68 -14.70 4.46 3.47
CA ASN A 68 -15.92 4.35 2.70
C ASN A 68 -15.62 4.59 1.21
N VAL A 69 -15.29 3.50 0.49
CA VAL A 69 -14.87 3.54 -0.90
C VAL A 69 -15.75 2.60 -1.73
N THR A 70 -16.25 3.10 -2.85
CA THR A 70 -16.98 2.28 -3.81
C THR A 70 -16.01 1.35 -4.56
N VAL A 71 -16.20 0.04 -4.40
CA VAL A 71 -15.52 -0.98 -5.20
C VAL A 71 -16.30 -1.16 -6.50
N LYS A 72 -15.73 -0.71 -7.63
CA LYS A 72 -16.33 -0.86 -8.95
C LYS A 72 -16.22 -2.31 -9.44
N ASN A 73 -17.20 -2.75 -10.22
CA ASN A 73 -17.27 -4.06 -10.87
C ASN A 73 -17.34 -5.27 -9.91
N GLN A 74 -17.66 -5.04 -8.62
CA GLN A 74 -17.90 -6.12 -7.67
C GLN A 74 -18.85 -5.69 -6.54
N GLY A 75 -20.14 -5.59 -6.88
CA GLY A 75 -21.16 -5.01 -5.98
C GLY A 75 -21.40 -5.73 -4.65
N GLN A 76 -20.80 -6.91 -4.43
CA GLN A 76 -20.95 -7.68 -3.18
C GLN A 76 -19.83 -7.42 -2.16
N LEU A 77 -18.72 -6.76 -2.51
CA LEU A 77 -17.71 -6.43 -1.51
C LEU A 77 -18.17 -5.27 -0.63
N LYS A 78 -18.24 -5.56 0.67
CA LYS A 78 -18.56 -4.58 1.71
C LYS A 78 -17.34 -3.80 2.20
N GLN A 79 -16.13 -4.25 1.87
CA GLN A 79 -14.87 -3.64 2.30
C GLN A 79 -13.90 -3.58 1.13
N PRO A 80 -12.99 -2.60 1.10
CA PRO A 80 -11.89 -2.59 0.15
C PRO A 80 -11.01 -3.85 0.28
N ASN A 81 -10.52 -4.31 -0.87
CA ASN A 81 -9.52 -5.37 -0.96
C ASN A 81 -8.17 -4.87 -0.43
N THR A 82 -7.50 -5.71 0.35
CA THR A 82 -6.18 -5.44 0.93
C THR A 82 -5.21 -6.59 0.70
N SER A 83 -5.37 -7.30 -0.40
CA SER A 83 -4.49 -8.39 -0.81
C SER A 83 -3.12 -7.84 -1.25
N THR A 84 -2.12 -8.70 -1.39
CA THR A 84 -0.76 -8.30 -1.76
C THR A 84 -0.71 -7.48 -3.05
N VAL A 85 -0.10 -6.31 -2.97
CA VAL A 85 0.17 -5.44 -4.13
C VAL A 85 1.36 -6.03 -4.90
N MET A 86 1.21 -6.17 -6.22
CA MET A 86 2.23 -6.77 -7.10
C MET A 86 3.01 -5.74 -7.89
N SER A 87 2.40 -4.58 -8.15
CA SER A 87 3.05 -3.44 -8.82
C SER A 87 2.38 -2.13 -8.46
N VAL A 88 3.13 -1.05 -8.56
CA VAL A 88 2.61 0.31 -8.36
C VAL A 88 2.96 1.20 -9.56
N ARG A 89 2.12 2.19 -9.84
CA ARG A 89 2.40 3.25 -10.82
C ARG A 89 1.97 4.59 -10.26
N LEU A 90 2.71 5.64 -10.60
CA LEU A 90 2.34 7.02 -10.28
C LEU A 90 1.80 7.69 -11.54
N GLU A 91 0.57 8.19 -11.46
CA GLU A 91 -0.08 8.95 -12.52
C GLU A 91 -0.58 10.27 -11.94
N GLY A 92 0.14 11.35 -12.21
CA GLY A 92 -0.13 12.64 -11.57
C GLY A 92 0.01 12.55 -10.04
N PHE A 93 -1.08 12.82 -9.32
CA PHE A 93 -1.13 12.75 -7.86
C PHE A 93 -1.70 11.42 -7.33
N GLU A 94 -1.83 10.40 -8.17
CA GLU A 94 -2.44 9.14 -7.80
C GLU A 94 -1.46 7.97 -7.91
N ILE A 95 -1.47 7.13 -6.88
CA ILE A 95 -0.74 5.87 -6.87
C ILE A 95 -1.73 4.76 -7.23
N HIS A 96 -1.48 4.10 -8.35
CA HIS A 96 -2.22 2.94 -8.82
C HIS A 96 -1.51 1.69 -8.34
N ALA A 97 -2.14 0.93 -7.45
CA ALA A 97 -1.63 -0.32 -6.91
C ALA A 97 -2.42 -1.51 -7.49
N PHE A 98 -1.71 -2.43 -8.14
CA PHE A 98 -2.32 -3.61 -8.76
C PHE A 98 -2.08 -4.84 -7.89
N HIS A 99 -3.16 -5.49 -7.50
CA HIS A 99 -3.18 -6.59 -6.56
C HIS A 99 -3.15 -7.95 -7.29
N TRP A 100 -2.62 -8.98 -6.62
CA TRP A 100 -2.45 -10.31 -7.23
C TRP A 100 -3.77 -10.96 -7.67
N ASP A 101 -4.84 -10.71 -6.92
CA ASP A 101 -6.18 -11.25 -7.12
C ASP A 101 -7.01 -10.48 -8.14
N GLY A 102 -6.45 -9.45 -8.78
CA GLY A 102 -7.11 -8.71 -9.86
C GLY A 102 -7.80 -7.44 -9.44
N PHE A 103 -7.54 -6.93 -8.23
CA PHE A 103 -7.97 -5.58 -7.85
C PHE A 103 -6.95 -4.52 -8.27
N ALA A 104 -7.45 -3.34 -8.60
CA ALA A 104 -6.66 -2.13 -8.78
C ALA A 104 -7.15 -1.07 -7.79
N SER A 105 -6.25 -0.59 -6.94
CA SER A 105 -6.50 0.47 -5.95
C SER A 105 -5.90 1.78 -6.42
N ARG A 106 -6.61 2.89 -6.21
CA ARG A 106 -6.12 4.25 -6.45
C ARG A 106 -5.99 4.97 -5.12
N PHE A 107 -4.78 5.39 -4.77
CA PHE A 107 -4.48 6.15 -3.57
C PHE A 107 -4.08 7.59 -3.91
N ASP A 108 -4.44 8.55 -3.07
CA ASP A 108 -3.86 9.91 -3.15
C ASP A 108 -2.40 9.85 -2.69
N SER A 109 -1.50 10.37 -3.52
CA SER A 109 -0.04 10.30 -3.30
C SER A 109 0.48 11.08 -2.10
N ARG A 110 -0.30 12.03 -1.57
CA ARG A 110 0.12 12.89 -0.44
C ARG A 110 -0.21 12.26 0.90
N ASN A 111 -1.35 11.56 0.99
CA ASN A 111 -1.86 11.03 2.26
C ASN A 111 -2.12 9.52 2.26
N MET A 112 -1.95 8.85 1.11
CA MET A 112 -2.26 7.43 0.89
C MET A 112 -3.68 7.04 1.28
N MET A 113 -4.63 7.98 1.20
CA MET A 113 -6.04 7.66 1.32
C MET A 113 -6.49 6.90 0.08
N LEU A 114 -7.21 5.80 0.30
CA LEU A 114 -7.82 5.06 -0.80
C LEU A 114 -8.95 5.91 -1.40
N LEU A 115 -8.81 6.27 -2.66
CA LEU A 115 -9.76 7.06 -3.43
C LEU A 115 -10.82 6.17 -4.10
N SER A 116 -10.39 5.07 -4.70
CA SER A 116 -11.26 4.12 -5.37
C SER A 116 -10.59 2.76 -5.51
N GLN A 117 -11.39 1.72 -5.74
CA GLN A 117 -10.89 0.41 -6.10
C GLN A 117 -11.78 -0.21 -7.18
N SER A 118 -11.20 -0.98 -8.08
CA SER A 118 -11.93 -1.71 -9.12
C SER A 118 -11.41 -3.12 -9.25
N PHE A 119 -12.32 -4.09 -9.46
CA PHE A 119 -11.95 -5.41 -9.94
C PHE A 119 -11.71 -5.35 -11.45
N THR A 120 -10.56 -5.85 -11.91
CA THR A 120 -10.07 -5.74 -13.30
C THR A 120 -9.79 -7.09 -13.96
N LYS A 121 -10.17 -8.20 -13.32
CA LYS A 121 -10.08 -9.55 -13.88
C LYS A 121 -11.45 -10.11 -14.24
#